data_AF-X1DV60-F1
#
_entry.id   AF-X1DV60-F1
#
_cell.length_a   1.000
_cell.length_b   1.000
_cell.length_c   1.000
_cell.angle_alpha   90.00
_cell.angle_beta   90.00
_cell.angle_gamma   90.00
#
_symmetry.space_group_name_H-M   'P 1'
#
loop_
_entity.id
_entity.type
_entity.pdbx_description
1 polymer ?
#
loop_
_entity_poly.entity_id
_entity_poly.type
_entity_poly.pdbx_seq_one_letter_code
_entity_poly.pdbx_strand_id
1 'polypeptide(L)'
;MLGLLETGSGFWSAIIWIVLVLVIGSIVIYIRNKGEDSYKKNTEQDKPFISGNPEKSKEDSHLSASHIYWGFTEALKGYYNPLVKMHTGNINEYSGWIIVITAIILIMVGVSG
;
A
#
# COMPACT_ATOMS: atom_id res chain seq x y z
N MET A 1 -6.65 12.63 25.81
CA MET A 1 -7.25 12.24 24.52
C MET A 1 -8.21 11.05 24.72
N LEU A 2 -9.22 11.21 25.57
CA LEU A 2 -10.26 10.18 25.84
C LEU A 2 -11.67 10.69 25.45
N GLY A 3 -11.75 11.89 24.86
CA GLY A 3 -13.01 12.50 24.43
C GLY A 3 -13.43 12.06 23.04
N LEU A 4 -14.72 12.20 22.75
CA LEU A 4 -15.27 12.07 21.40
C LEU A 4 -14.68 13.17 20.52
N LEU A 5 -14.02 12.78 19.43
CA LEU A 5 -13.61 13.73 18.38
C LEU A 5 -14.74 13.81 17.37
N GLU A 6 -15.33 14.98 17.21
CA GLU A 6 -16.25 15.22 16.10
C GLU A 6 -15.47 15.25 14.78
N THR A 7 -15.93 14.45 13.84
CA THR A 7 -15.45 14.40 12.46
C THR A 7 -16.59 14.77 11.53
N GLY A 8 -16.29 15.16 10.29
CA GLY A 8 -17.30 15.46 9.27
C GLY A 8 -18.23 14.27 8.91
N SER A 9 -18.00 13.09 9.50
CA SER A 9 -18.78 11.87 9.32
C SER A 9 -19.34 11.28 10.63
N GLY A 10 -19.19 11.97 11.77
CA GLY A 10 -19.72 11.51 13.06
C GLY A 10 -18.75 11.70 14.23
N PHE A 11 -18.79 10.80 15.22
CA PHE A 11 -17.91 10.86 16.38
C PHE A 11 -16.87 9.74 16.36
N TRP A 12 -15.63 10.06 16.75
CA TRP A 12 -14.54 9.11 16.90
C TRP A 12 -14.19 8.94 18.39
N SER A 13 -14.09 7.69 18.85
CA SER A 13 -13.73 7.33 20.22
C SER A 13 -12.67 6.24 20.25
N ALA A 14 -11.48 6.58 20.77
CA ALA A 14 -10.37 5.62 20.93
C ALA A 14 -10.78 4.40 21.76
N ILE A 15 -11.58 4.62 22.82
CA ILE A 15 -12.02 3.56 23.73
C ILE A 15 -12.90 2.55 23.00
N ILE A 16 -13.83 3.02 22.16
CA ILE A 16 -14.71 2.15 21.38
C ILE A 16 -13.89 1.27 20.44
N TRP A 17 -12.88 1.83 19.77
CA TRP A 17 -12.01 1.06 18.88
C TRP A 17 -11.19 -0.02 19.62
N ILE A 18 -10.66 0.30 20.80
CA ILE A 18 -9.93 -0.69 21.62
C ILE A 18 -10.86 -1.84 22.03
N VAL A 19 -12.06 -1.52 22.52
CA VAL A 19 -13.06 -2.54 22.91
C VAL A 19 -13.45 -3.40 21.70
N LEU A 20 -13.67 -2.77 20.54
CA LEU A 20 -14.06 -3.47 19.32
C LEU A 20 -12.97 -4.44 18.84
N VAL A 21 -11.70 -4.04 18.87
CA VAL A 21 -10.56 -4.91 18.55
C VAL A 21 -10.50 -6.11 19.50
N LEU A 22 -10.71 -5.89 20.80
CA LEU A 22 -10.73 -6.98 21.78
C LEU A 22 -11.87 -7.96 21.52
N VAL A 23 -13.10 -7.47 21.30
CA VAL A 23 -14.27 -8.31 21.02
C VAL A 23 -14.07 -9.13 19.74
N ILE A 24 -13.67 -8.48 18.64
CA ILE A 24 -13.40 -9.17 17.37
C ILE A 24 -12.28 -10.18 17.54
N GLY A 25 -11.17 -9.80 18.20
CA GLY A 25 -10.05 -10.70 18.47
C GLY A 25 -10.46 -11.94 19.27
N SER A 26 -11.29 -11.77 20.30
CA SER A 26 -11.83 -12.90 21.08
C SER A 26 -12.71 -13.81 20.23
N ILE A 27 -13.58 -13.25 19.37
CA ILE A 27 -14.41 -14.04 18.45
C ILE A 27 -13.54 -14.83 17.46
N VAL A 28 -12.52 -14.19 16.87
CA VAL A 28 -11.58 -14.86 15.95
C VAL A 28 -10.87 -16.02 16.62
N ILE A 29 -10.36 -15.83 17.85
CA ILE A 29 -9.70 -16.89 18.62
C ILE A 29 -10.69 -18.01 18.97
N TYR A 30 -11.91 -17.66 19.37
CA TYR A 30 -12.96 -18.65 19.67
C TYR A 30 -13.28 -19.53 18.45
N ILE A 31 -13.45 -18.92 17.28
CA ILE A 31 -13.71 -19.64 16.01
C ILE A 31 -12.50 -20.50 15.65
N ARG A 32 -11.28 -19.94 15.72
CA ARG A 32 -10.03 -20.67 15.45
C ARG A 32 -9.90 -21.92 16.31
N ASN A 33 -10.23 -21.83 17.59
CA ASN A 33 -10.15 -22.95 18.54
C ASN A 33 -11.17 -24.07 18.25
N LYS A 34 -12.18 -23.82 17.41
CA LYS A 34 -13.11 -24.85 16.92
C LYS A 34 -12.69 -25.46 15.57
N GLY A 35 -11.60 -24.98 14.96
CA GLY A 35 -11.06 -25.55 13.74
C GLY A 35 -10.47 -26.95 13.98
N GLU A 36 -10.46 -27.78 12.94
CA GLU A 36 -9.83 -29.09 12.93
C GLU A 36 -8.30 -28.94 12.92
N ASP A 37 -7.60 -29.59 13.85
CA ASP A 37 -6.14 -29.56 13.96
C ASP A 37 -5.45 -30.77 13.33
N SER A 38 -6.23 -31.73 12.79
CA SER A 38 -5.75 -32.98 12.19
C SER A 38 -4.95 -32.85 10.89
N TYR A 39 -4.43 -31.67 10.56
CA TYR A 39 -3.57 -31.48 9.38
C TYR A 39 -2.18 -32.07 9.63
N LYS A 40 -1.54 -32.57 8.56
CA LYS A 40 -0.23 -33.21 8.65
C LYS A 40 0.87 -32.14 8.63
N LYS A 41 1.34 -31.78 9.82
CA LYS A 41 2.46 -30.84 10.01
C LYS A 41 3.71 -31.29 9.26
N ASN A 42 4.43 -30.32 8.70
CA ASN A 42 5.63 -30.50 7.88
C ASN A 42 5.41 -31.32 6.60
N THR A 43 4.20 -31.31 6.05
CA THR A 43 3.88 -31.94 4.76
C THR A 43 3.44 -30.90 3.73
N GLU A 44 3.13 -31.32 2.51
CA GLU A 44 2.51 -30.47 1.48
C GLU A 44 1.18 -29.84 1.95
N GLN A 45 0.55 -30.36 3.02
CA GLN A 45 -0.65 -29.74 3.63
C GLN A 45 -0.36 -28.41 4.34
N ASP A 46 0.89 -28.15 4.69
CA ASP A 46 1.31 -26.88 5.32
C ASP A 46 1.66 -25.80 4.28
N LYS A 47 1.74 -26.17 3.00
CA LYS A 47 2.12 -25.25 1.93
C LYS A 47 0.88 -24.59 1.32
N PRO A 48 1.00 -23.35 0.82
CA PRO A 48 -0.05 -22.71 0.03
C PRO A 48 -0.46 -23.59 -1.16
N PHE A 49 -1.76 -23.65 -1.45
CA PHE A 49 -2.25 -24.37 -2.64
C PHE A 49 -1.99 -23.54 -3.91
N ILE A 50 -1.00 -23.94 -4.73
CA ILE A 50 -0.64 -23.28 -6.00
C ILE A 50 -1.08 -24.12 -7.20
N SER A 51 -2.26 -24.74 -7.12
CA SER A 51 -2.82 -25.59 -8.19
C SER A 51 -1.87 -26.70 -8.67
N GLY A 52 -1.10 -27.28 -7.73
CA GLY A 52 -0.13 -28.34 -8.03
C GLY A 52 1.22 -27.87 -8.58
N ASN A 53 1.45 -26.55 -8.71
CA ASN A 53 2.77 -26.03 -9.04
C ASN A 53 3.68 -26.03 -7.81
N PRO A 54 5.01 -26.24 -7.99
CA PRO A 54 5.95 -26.07 -6.90
C PRO A 54 5.95 -24.61 -6.43
N GLU A 55 6.02 -24.42 -5.11
CA GLU A 55 6.21 -23.10 -4.50
C GLU A 55 7.52 -22.49 -5.02
N LYS A 56 7.43 -21.31 -5.63
CA LYS A 56 8.60 -20.49 -5.98
C LYS A 56 9.03 -19.70 -4.74
N SER A 57 9.98 -18.77 -4.88
CA SER A 57 10.22 -17.80 -3.80
C SER A 57 8.91 -17.09 -3.41
N LYS A 58 8.82 -16.55 -2.18
CA LYS A 58 7.63 -15.80 -1.74
C LYS A 58 7.37 -14.62 -2.67
N GLU A 59 8.44 -14.00 -3.13
CA GLU A 59 8.47 -12.86 -4.04
C GLU A 59 7.90 -13.24 -5.42
N ASP A 60 8.24 -14.42 -5.94
CA ASP A 60 7.80 -14.90 -7.25
C ASP A 60 6.41 -15.56 -7.22
N SER A 61 5.89 -15.89 -6.04
CA SER A 61 4.59 -16.54 -5.86
C SER A 61 3.44 -15.54 -5.72
N HIS A 62 3.74 -14.25 -5.54
CA HIS A 62 2.74 -13.19 -5.43
C HIS A 62 2.44 -12.55 -6.80
N LEU A 63 1.16 -12.25 -7.03
CA LEU A 63 0.75 -11.34 -8.10
C LEU A 63 1.22 -9.93 -7.71
N SER A 64 2.37 -9.51 -8.24
CA SER A 64 2.84 -8.13 -8.04
C SER A 64 1.85 -7.13 -8.62
N ALA A 65 1.76 -5.95 -8.00
CA ALA A 65 0.93 -4.85 -8.50
C ALA A 65 1.27 -4.48 -9.95
N SER A 66 2.53 -4.65 -10.36
CA SER A 66 2.95 -4.43 -11.75
C SER A 66 2.23 -5.33 -12.75
N HIS A 67 1.87 -6.56 -12.39
CA HIS A 67 1.07 -7.44 -13.26
C HIS A 67 -0.38 -6.96 -13.40
N ILE A 68 -0.97 -6.43 -12.32
CA ILE A 68 -2.35 -5.93 -12.33
C ILE A 68 -2.47 -4.68 -13.21
N TYR A 69 -1.51 -3.76 -13.10
CA TYR A 69 -1.51 -2.50 -13.84
C TYR A 69 -0.78 -2.58 -15.19
N TRP A 70 -0.27 -3.75 -15.59
CA TRP A 70 0.57 -3.90 -16.78
C TRP A 70 -0.10 -3.31 -18.04
N GLY A 71 -1.36 -3.66 -18.29
CA GLY A 71 -2.08 -3.18 -19.47
C GLY A 71 -2.22 -1.64 -19.50
N PHE A 72 -2.42 -1.03 -18.33
CA PHE A 72 -2.50 0.43 -18.20
C PHE A 72 -1.14 1.10 -18.38
N THR A 73 -0.10 0.58 -17.73
CA THR A 73 1.26 1.13 -17.84
C THR A 73 1.85 0.94 -19.23
N GLU A 74 1.56 -0.18 -19.90
CA GLU A 74 2.01 -0.48 -21.25
C GLU A 74 1.32 0.43 -22.28
N ALA A 75 -0.01 0.61 -22.16
CA ALA A 75 -0.76 1.52 -23.02
C ALA A 75 -0.26 2.97 -22.91
N LEU A 76 0.17 3.39 -21.72
CA LEU A 76 0.68 4.74 -21.43
C LEU A 76 2.20 4.81 -21.31
N LYS A 77 2.94 3.83 -21.84
CA LYS A 77 4.41 3.80 -21.67
C LYS A 77 5.11 5.04 -22.20
N GLY A 78 4.58 5.66 -23.25
CA GLY A 78 5.10 6.92 -23.80
C GLY A 78 4.99 8.09 -22.83
N TYR A 79 3.98 8.08 -21.96
CA TYR A 79 3.78 9.08 -20.91
C TYR A 79 4.57 8.73 -19.63
N TYR A 80 4.55 7.46 -19.21
CA TYR A 80 5.20 7.04 -17.97
C TYR A 80 6.73 6.98 -18.08
N ASN A 81 7.29 6.51 -19.20
CA ASN A 81 8.74 6.31 -19.31
C ASN A 81 9.55 7.60 -19.12
N PRO A 82 9.19 8.76 -19.72
CA PRO A 82 9.88 10.02 -19.45
C PRO A 82 9.73 10.47 -17.99
N LEU A 83 8.54 10.34 -17.40
CA LEU A 83 8.28 10.75 -16.02
C LEU A 83 9.10 9.94 -15.01
N VAL A 84 9.16 8.63 -15.19
CA VAL A 84 9.97 7.75 -14.34
C VAL A 84 11.46 8.08 -14.49
N LYS A 85 11.94 8.37 -15.71
CA LYS A 85 13.33 8.78 -15.95
C LYS A 85 13.71 10.09 -15.26
N MET A 86 12.75 11.00 -15.05
CA MET A 86 13.00 12.25 -14.30
C MET A 86 13.12 12.04 -12.78
N HIS A 87 12.77 10.86 -12.26
CA HIS A 87 12.84 10.51 -10.84
C HIS A 87 14.04 9.62 -10.55
N THR A 88 15.25 10.16 -10.73
CA THR A 88 16.52 9.43 -10.56
C THR A 88 16.83 9.08 -9.11
N GLY A 89 16.21 9.78 -8.14
CA GLY A 89 16.54 9.67 -6.72
C GLY A 89 17.73 10.54 -6.29
N ASN A 90 18.32 11.33 -7.20
CA ASN A 90 19.44 12.22 -6.91
C ASN A 90 18.94 13.55 -6.31
N ILE A 91 19.34 13.86 -5.07
CA ILE A 91 18.92 15.08 -4.34
C ILE A 91 19.26 16.38 -5.09
N ASN A 92 20.35 16.39 -5.87
CA ASN A 92 20.76 17.57 -6.62
C ASN A 92 19.77 17.89 -7.75
N GLU A 93 19.20 16.87 -8.39
CA GLU A 93 18.21 17.05 -9.46
C GLU A 93 16.90 17.63 -8.90
N TYR A 94 16.45 17.14 -7.73
CA TYR A 94 15.29 17.72 -7.04
C TYR A 94 15.52 19.16 -6.59
N SER A 95 16.70 19.45 -6.05
CA SER A 95 17.08 20.82 -5.67
C SER A 95 17.08 21.76 -6.88
N GLY A 96 17.57 21.27 -8.03
CA GLY A 96 17.50 21.99 -9.30
C GLY A 96 16.06 22.29 -9.74
N TRP A 97 15.17 21.30 -9.68
CA TRP A 97 13.75 21.49 -10.01
C TRP A 97 13.07 22.53 -9.13
N ILE A 98 13.37 22.56 -7.82
CA ILE A 98 12.83 23.58 -6.90
C ILE A 98 13.25 24.98 -7.33
N ILE A 99 14.53 25.17 -7.66
CA ILE A 99 15.05 26.47 -8.11
C ILE A 99 14.37 26.91 -9.42
N VAL A 100 14.25 25.99 -10.39
CA VAL A 100 13.59 26.26 -11.68
C VAL A 100 12.12 26.66 -11.47
N ILE A 101 11.36 25.92 -10.66
CA ILE A 101 9.96 26.23 -10.37
C ILE A 101 9.85 27.58 -9.65
N THR A 102 10.75 27.85 -8.69
CA THR A 102 10.78 29.14 -7.97
C THR A 102 11.01 30.30 -8.93
N ALA A 103 11.98 30.18 -9.84
CA ALA A 103 12.24 31.19 -10.85
C ALA A 103 11.02 31.42 -11.77
N ILE A 104 10.36 30.35 -12.22
CA ILE A 104 9.13 30.43 -13.02
C ILE A 104 8.04 31.18 -12.26
N ILE A 105 7.81 30.86 -10.99
CA ILE A 105 6.82 31.55 -10.14
C ILE A 105 7.16 33.04 -10.00
N LEU A 106 8.41 33.37 -9.71
CA LEU A 106 8.85 34.76 -9.57
C LEU A 106 8.67 35.56 -10.86
N ILE A 107 8.95 34.95 -12.03
CA ILE A 107 8.70 35.58 -13.32
C ILE A 107 7.19 35.78 -13.53
N MET A 108 6.37 34.75 -13.31
CA MET A 108 4.91 34.88 -13.50
C MET A 108 4.32 35.97 -12.61
N VAL A 109 4.65 35.97 -11.32
CA VAL A 109 4.16 36.96 -10.36
C VAL A 109 4.72 38.35 -10.67
N GLY A 110 6.04 38.46 -10.92
CA GLY A 110 6.73 39.72 -11.17
C GLY A 110 6.40 40.38 -12.51
N VAL A 111 5.96 39.61 -13.52
CA VAL A 111 5.47 40.13 -14.81
C VAL A 111 3.97 40.46 -14.77
N SER A 112 3.22 39.87 -13.83
CA SER A 112 1.80 40.18 -13.60
C SER A 112 1.55 41.35 -12.63
N GLY A 113 2.61 41.89 -12.01
CA GLY A 113 2.56 43.01 -11.07
C GLY A 113 2.90 44.35 -11.70
#